data_AF-A0AAN8J1P8-F1
#
_entry.id   AF-A0AAN8J1P8-F1
#
_cell.length_a   1.000
_cell.length_b   1.000
_cell.length_c   1.000
_cell.angle_alpha   90.00
_cell.angle_beta   90.00
_cell.angle_gamma   90.00
#
_symmetry.space_group_name_H-M   'P 1'
#
loop_
_entity.id
_entity.type
_entity.pdbx_description
1 polymer ?
#
loop_
_entity_poly.entity_id
_entity_poly.type
_entity_poly.pdbx_seq_one_letter_code
_entity_poly.pdbx_strand_id
1 'polypeptide(L)'
;PWMMCHNGKMQSPIDIPPDRLLFDPNMKPIHIDRISVMSEMLNTGQMPRIRIGNSARRPSANLTGGPLHGYKYRIQRIDIHIGRDDINGSEHTIDGRRFPMELQMLAYNTDLYRNFSSASRS
;
A
#
# COMPACT_ATOMS: atom_id res chain seq x y z
N PRO A 1 -14.69 4.17 17.77
CA PRO A 1 -15.20 4.81 16.52
C PRO A 1 -14.37 6.07 16.22
N TRP A 2 -13.48 6.00 15.23
CA TRP A 2 -12.55 7.08 14.89
C TRP A 2 -13.31 8.20 14.15
N MET A 3 -13.76 9.19 14.92
CA MET A 3 -14.71 10.22 14.49
C MET A 3 -14.12 11.27 13.52
N MET A 4 -12.83 11.20 13.19
CA MET A 4 -12.17 12.18 12.31
C MET A 4 -11.99 11.74 10.85
N CYS A 5 -12.36 10.50 10.48
CA CYS A 5 -12.22 10.03 9.09
C CYS A 5 -13.43 10.33 8.19
N HIS A 6 -14.60 10.67 8.74
CA HIS A 6 -15.83 10.77 7.93
C HIS A 6 -15.91 12.02 7.01
N ASN A 7 -15.05 13.02 7.23
CA ASN A 7 -15.08 14.32 6.52
C ASN A 7 -13.83 14.58 5.67
N GLY A 8 -12.94 13.60 5.52
CA GLY A 8 -11.73 13.77 4.71
C GLY A 8 -12.07 13.85 3.22
N LYS A 9 -11.50 14.82 2.49
CA LYS A 9 -11.70 14.97 1.04
C LYS A 9 -10.95 13.93 0.18
N MET A 10 -10.01 13.19 0.79
CA MET A 10 -9.13 12.22 0.13
C MET A 10 -9.11 10.91 0.92
N GLN A 11 -10.29 10.40 1.28
CA GLN A 11 -10.41 9.10 1.94
C GLN A 11 -10.32 7.97 0.90
N SER A 12 -9.72 6.87 1.33
CA SER A 12 -9.75 5.57 0.66
C SER A 12 -10.54 4.58 1.54
N PRO A 13 -11.09 3.49 0.97
CA PRO A 13 -11.04 3.10 -0.45
C PRO A 13 -11.97 3.92 -1.35
N ILE A 14 -11.83 3.74 -2.67
CA ILE A 14 -12.72 4.32 -3.69
C ILE A 14 -13.16 3.26 -4.71
N ASP A 15 -14.23 3.58 -5.44
CA ASP A 15 -14.54 2.92 -6.70
C ASP A 15 -13.72 3.53 -7.84
N ILE A 16 -13.16 2.68 -8.70
CA ILE A 16 -12.35 3.08 -9.85
C ILE A 16 -13.18 2.86 -11.12
N PRO A 17 -13.81 3.91 -11.68
CA PRO A 17 -14.53 3.85 -12.95
C PRO A 17 -13.55 3.93 -14.14
N PRO A 18 -13.31 2.83 -14.90
CA PRO A 18 -12.29 2.80 -15.94
C PRO A 18 -12.52 3.80 -17.08
N ASP A 19 -13.79 4.13 -17.35
CA ASP A 19 -14.23 5.10 -18.36
C ASP A 19 -13.88 6.55 -18.01
N ARG A 20 -13.60 6.85 -16.75
CA ARG A 20 -13.21 8.19 -16.27
C ARG A 20 -11.71 8.32 -15.99
N LEU A 21 -10.92 7.29 -16.25
CA LEU A 21 -9.47 7.34 -16.08
C LEU A 21 -8.84 8.27 -17.12
N LEU A 22 -7.94 9.13 -16.65
CA LEU A 22 -7.13 9.97 -17.52
C LEU A 22 -5.78 9.30 -17.74
N PHE A 23 -5.42 9.08 -19.00
CA PHE A 23 -4.09 8.57 -19.35
C PHE A 23 -3.04 9.65 -19.17
N ASP A 24 -2.00 9.35 -18.39
CA ASP A 24 -0.81 10.20 -18.25
C ASP A 24 0.35 9.64 -19.07
N PRO A 25 0.73 10.25 -20.21
CA PRO A 25 1.84 9.80 -21.04
C PRO A 25 3.21 9.94 -20.38
N ASN A 26 3.34 10.74 -19.32
CA ASN A 26 4.60 10.95 -18.61
C ASN A 26 4.80 9.97 -17.45
N MET A 27 3.80 9.13 -17.17
CA MET A 27 3.86 8.14 -16.09
C MET A 27 4.95 7.12 -16.38
N LYS A 28 5.99 7.11 -15.53
CA LYS A 28 7.07 6.11 -15.61
C LYS A 28 6.58 4.76 -15.08
N PRO A 29 7.15 3.63 -15.52
CA PRO A 29 6.85 2.34 -14.91
C PRO A 29 7.14 2.34 -13.41
N ILE A 30 6.31 1.62 -12.65
CA ILE A 30 6.58 1.33 -11.23
C ILE A 30 7.69 0.27 -11.18
N HIS A 31 8.70 0.50 -10.34
CA HIS A 31 9.78 -0.44 -10.09
C HIS A 31 9.80 -0.88 -8.63
N ILE A 32 9.91 -2.19 -8.41
CA ILE A 32 10.08 -2.81 -7.09
C ILE A 32 11.39 -3.58 -7.12
N ASP A 33 12.24 -3.34 -6.12
CA ASP A 33 13.51 -4.06 -5.97
C ASP A 33 13.27 -5.58 -5.92
N ARG A 34 13.95 -6.32 -6.78
CA ARG A 34 13.86 -7.80 -6.84
C ARG A 34 14.88 -8.45 -5.92
N ILE A 35 14.69 -8.28 -4.61
CA ILE A 35 15.60 -8.80 -3.58
C ILE A 35 14.89 -9.72 -2.60
N SER A 36 15.66 -10.61 -1.96
CA SER A 36 15.16 -11.39 -0.82
C SER A 36 15.11 -10.50 0.42
N VAL A 37 13.98 -10.51 1.11
CA VAL A 37 13.73 -9.69 2.31
C VAL A 37 13.52 -10.57 3.54
N MET A 38 13.91 -10.07 4.71
CA MET A 38 13.46 -10.67 5.96
C MET A 38 11.98 -10.33 6.16
N SER A 39 11.16 -11.31 6.50
CA SER A 39 9.73 -11.08 6.74
C SER A 39 9.22 -11.91 7.91
N GLU A 40 8.15 -11.43 8.53
CA GLU A 40 7.44 -12.10 9.63
C GLU A 40 5.94 -11.96 9.40
N MET A 41 5.23 -13.09 9.44
CA MET A 41 3.77 -13.10 9.35
C MET A 41 3.16 -12.97 10.75
N LEU A 42 2.18 -12.08 10.87
CA LEU A 42 1.54 -11.69 12.12
C LEU A 42 0.02 -11.73 11.94
N ASN A 43 -0.68 -12.31 12.92
CA ASN A 43 -2.12 -12.11 13.06
C ASN A 43 -2.34 -10.87 13.94
N THR A 44 -2.94 -9.83 13.38
CA THR A 44 -3.21 -8.57 14.10
C THR A 44 -4.53 -8.58 14.88
N GLY A 45 -5.31 -9.65 14.79
CA GLY A 45 -6.69 -9.74 15.26
C GLY A 45 -7.71 -9.15 14.28
N GLN A 46 -7.27 -8.33 13.31
CA GLN A 46 -8.13 -7.76 12.26
C GLN A 46 -7.83 -8.35 10.88
N MET A 47 -6.55 -8.58 10.59
CA MET A 47 -6.07 -9.07 9.31
C MET A 47 -4.71 -9.78 9.45
N PRO A 48 -4.36 -10.71 8.54
CA PRO A 48 -2.99 -11.16 8.37
C PRO A 48 -2.11 -9.99 7.89
N ARG A 49 -0.93 -9.87 8.48
CA ARG A 49 0.07 -8.85 8.14
C ARG A 49 1.43 -9.49 7.98
N ILE A 50 2.15 -9.11 6.95
CA ILE A 50 3.56 -9.48 6.76
C ILE A 50 4.41 -8.26 7.05
N ARG A 51 5.15 -8.27 8.14
CA ARG A 51 6.12 -7.22 8.47
C ARG A 51 7.41 -7.46 7.71
N ILE A 52 7.91 -6.45 7.00
CA ILE A 52 9.18 -6.53 6.29
C ILE A 52 10.29 -5.93 7.15
N GLY A 53 11.30 -6.76 7.41
CA GLY A 53 12.48 -6.38 8.18
C GLY A 53 13.43 -5.51 7.39
N ASN A 54 14.18 -4.65 8.08
CA ASN A 54 15.21 -3.83 7.47
C ASN A 54 16.46 -3.80 8.35
N SER A 55 17.57 -4.31 7.83
CA SER A 55 18.88 -4.33 8.50
C SER A 55 20.00 -4.09 7.50
N ALA A 56 21.20 -3.78 7.98
CA ALA A 56 22.36 -3.58 7.10
C ALA A 56 22.73 -4.82 6.27
N ARG A 57 22.48 -6.04 6.78
CA ARG A 57 22.79 -7.30 6.09
C ARG A 57 21.64 -7.82 5.22
N ARG A 58 20.40 -7.48 5.58
CA ARG A 58 19.16 -7.84 4.86
C ARG A 58 18.28 -6.60 4.76
N PRO A 59 18.46 -5.77 3.72
CA PRO A 59 17.66 -4.57 3.52
C PRO A 59 16.23 -4.92 3.09
N SER A 60 15.30 -4.01 3.34
CA SER A 60 13.95 -4.10 2.74
C SER A 60 13.98 -3.65 1.28
N ALA A 61 12.99 -4.08 0.50
CA ALA A 61 12.79 -3.65 -0.88
C ALA A 61 12.23 -2.23 -0.97
N ASN A 62 12.61 -1.51 -2.02
CA ASN A 62 12.09 -0.19 -2.33
C ASN A 62 11.19 -0.19 -3.56
N LEU A 63 10.28 0.78 -3.56
CA LEU A 63 9.39 1.17 -4.64
C LEU A 63 9.88 2.51 -5.19
N THR A 64 10.04 2.58 -6.51
CA THR A 64 10.43 3.79 -7.25
C THR A 64 9.66 3.88 -8.56
N GLY A 65 9.76 5.01 -9.28
CA GLY A 65 9.04 5.23 -10.52
C GLY A 65 7.55 5.55 -10.30
N GLY A 66 6.71 5.35 -11.32
CA GLY A 66 5.28 5.69 -11.24
C GLY A 66 5.03 7.14 -10.80
N PRO A 67 4.01 7.37 -9.96
CA PRO A 67 3.66 8.70 -9.47
C PRO A 67 4.56 9.18 -8.31
N LEU A 68 5.67 8.50 -7.99
CA LEU A 68 6.47 8.80 -6.79
C LEU A 68 7.44 9.97 -6.96
N HIS A 69 7.35 10.74 -8.05
CA HIS A 69 8.14 11.95 -8.32
C HIS A 69 9.66 11.83 -8.10
N GLY A 70 10.22 10.64 -8.33
CA GLY A 70 11.66 10.36 -8.16
C GLY A 70 12.09 10.00 -6.74
N TYR A 71 11.19 10.03 -5.77
CA TYR A 71 11.48 9.60 -4.40
C TYR A 71 11.53 8.09 -4.25
N LYS A 72 12.30 7.63 -3.27
CA LYS A 72 12.39 6.24 -2.85
C LYS A 72 11.43 5.94 -1.70
N TYR A 73 10.59 4.92 -1.90
CA TYR A 73 9.66 4.45 -0.88
C TYR A 73 10.06 3.05 -0.41
N ARG A 74 10.41 2.89 0.87
CA ARG A 74 10.80 1.57 1.42
C ARG A 74 9.58 0.83 1.93
N ILE A 75 9.43 -0.42 1.50
CA ILE A 75 8.34 -1.29 1.95
C ILE A 75 8.52 -1.61 3.44
N GLN A 76 7.47 -1.39 4.22
CA GLN A 76 7.45 -1.61 5.66
C GLN A 76 6.64 -2.85 6.02
N ARG A 77 5.50 -3.06 5.36
CA ARG A 77 4.60 -4.20 5.61
C ARG A 77 3.66 -4.43 4.44
N ILE A 78 3.08 -5.62 4.43
CA ILE A 78 2.00 -6.00 3.54
C ILE A 78 0.80 -6.37 4.41
N ASP A 79 -0.34 -5.73 4.17
CA ASP A 79 -1.60 -6.02 4.83
C ASP A 79 -2.51 -6.76 3.84
N ILE A 80 -3.18 -7.82 4.31
CA ILE A 80 -4.02 -8.67 3.46
C ILE A 80 -5.47 -8.52 3.92
N HIS A 81 -6.30 -7.90 3.08
CA HIS A 81 -7.70 -7.63 3.36
C HIS A 81 -8.55 -8.69 2.66
N ILE A 82 -9.39 -9.36 3.44
CA ILE A 82 -10.20 -10.50 2.98
C ILE A 82 -11.62 -10.31 3.50
N GLY A 83 -12.59 -10.71 2.67
CA GLY A 83 -14.00 -10.69 3.01
C GLY A 83 -14.40 -11.92 3.82
N ARG A 84 -15.68 -12.00 4.19
CA ARG A 84 -16.23 -13.25 4.73
C ARG A 84 -16.46 -14.31 3.66
N ASP A 85 -16.71 -13.86 2.45
CA ASP A 85 -17.06 -14.70 1.31
C ASP A 85 -16.10 -14.43 0.14
N ASP A 86 -16.09 -15.35 -0.82
CA ASP A 86 -15.15 -15.37 -1.95
C ASP A 86 -15.36 -14.26 -3.00
N ILE A 87 -16.18 -13.26 -2.71
CA ILE A 87 -16.56 -12.19 -3.66
C ILE A 87 -16.34 -10.78 -3.11
N ASN A 88 -16.28 -10.60 -1.79
CA ASN A 88 -16.42 -9.30 -1.14
C ASN A 88 -15.28 -8.98 -0.16
N GLY A 89 -14.03 -9.13 -0.61
CA GLY A 89 -12.86 -8.91 0.24
C GLY A 89 -11.97 -7.72 -0.09
N SER A 90 -12.02 -7.20 -1.31
CA SER A 90 -11.31 -5.97 -1.63
C SER A 90 -11.97 -4.76 -0.98
N GLU A 91 -11.15 -3.77 -0.65
CA GLU A 91 -11.63 -2.48 -0.17
C GLU A 91 -11.97 -1.58 -1.38
N HIS A 92 -11.07 -1.50 -2.35
CA HIS A 92 -11.31 -0.85 -3.63
C HIS A 92 -12.20 -1.70 -4.54
N THR A 93 -12.94 -1.02 -5.42
CA THR A 93 -13.75 -1.65 -6.46
C THR A 93 -13.35 -1.12 -7.84
N ILE A 94 -13.65 -1.90 -8.88
CA ILE A 94 -13.50 -1.48 -10.28
C ILE A 94 -14.88 -1.55 -10.92
N ASP A 95 -15.43 -0.41 -11.35
CA ASP A 95 -16.78 -0.30 -11.90
C ASP A 95 -17.84 -0.96 -10.98
N GLY A 96 -17.77 -0.66 -9.68
CA GLY A 96 -18.62 -1.24 -8.64
C GLY A 96 -18.32 -2.69 -8.27
N ARG A 97 -17.44 -3.39 -9.00
CA ARG A 97 -17.11 -4.80 -8.75
C ARG A 97 -16.06 -4.95 -7.64
N ARG A 98 -16.38 -5.79 -6.66
CA ARG A 98 -15.46 -6.25 -5.61
C ARG A 98 -14.67 -7.49 -6.04
N PHE A 99 -13.53 -7.68 -5.40
CA PHE A 99 -12.66 -8.85 -5.56
C PHE A 99 -12.58 -9.64 -4.26
N PRO A 100 -12.16 -10.92 -4.29
CA PRO A 100 -12.14 -11.78 -3.10
C PRO A 100 -11.16 -11.31 -2.01
N MET A 101 -10.13 -10.54 -2.39
CA MET A 101 -9.05 -10.11 -1.51
C MET A 101 -8.37 -8.86 -2.08
N GLU A 102 -7.79 -8.04 -1.22
CA GLU A 102 -6.88 -6.94 -1.60
C GLU A 102 -5.57 -7.03 -0.80
N LEU A 103 -4.45 -6.90 -1.51
CA LEU A 103 -3.13 -6.83 -0.90
C LEU A 103 -2.66 -5.37 -0.90
N GLN A 104 -2.35 -4.86 0.29
CA GLN A 104 -1.88 -3.49 0.47
C GLN A 104 -0.41 -3.51 0.89
N MET A 105 0.48 -3.03 0.00
CA MET A 105 1.89 -2.84 0.31
C MET A 105 2.10 -1.44 0.88
N LEU A 106 2.34 -1.33 2.19
CA LEU A 106 2.61 -0.06 2.84
C LEU A 106 4.11 0.24 2.79
N ALA A 107 4.44 1.37 2.17
CA ALA A 107 5.79 1.90 2.07
C ALA A 107 5.84 3.37 2.53
N TYR A 108 7.03 3.87 2.85
CA TYR A 108 7.21 5.27 3.23
C TYR A 108 8.42 5.89 2.54
N ASN A 109 8.33 7.21 2.30
CA ASN A 109 9.38 7.98 1.65
C ASN A 109 10.62 8.05 2.57
N THR A 110 11.71 7.39 2.16
CA THR A 110 12.95 7.34 2.93
C THR A 110 13.85 8.56 2.72
N ASP A 111 13.59 9.33 1.67
CA ASP A 111 14.38 10.52 1.36
C ASP A 111 13.92 11.70 2.22
N LEU A 112 12.65 11.73 2.63
CA LEU A 112 12.07 12.76 3.48
C LEU A 112 11.96 12.37 4.96
N TYR A 113 11.80 11.08 5.27
CA TYR A 113 11.53 10.63 6.63
C TYR A 113 12.51 9.56 7.09
N ARG A 114 12.96 9.70 8.35
CA ARG A 114 13.89 8.74 8.98
C ARG A 114 13.24 7.37 9.22
N ASN A 115 11.94 7.34 9.50
CA ASN A 115 11.23 6.10 9.79
C ASN A 115 9.73 6.18 9.44
N PHE A 116 9.08 5.02 9.43
CA PHE A 116 7.66 4.89 9.11
C PHE A 116 6.75 5.68 10.07
N SER A 117 7.07 5.72 11.37
CA SER A 117 6.27 6.42 12.38
C SER A 117 6.28 7.95 12.20
N SER A 118 7.39 8.53 11.72
CA SER A 118 7.41 9.94 11.33
C SER A 118 6.59 10.18 10.06
N ALA A 119 6.72 9.31 9.06
CA ALA A 119 6.01 9.46 7.78
C ALA A 119 4.49 9.29 7.91
N SER A 120 4.02 8.45 8.83
CA SER A 120 2.59 8.15 8.99
C SER A 120 1.80 9.24 9.72
N ARG A 121 2.47 10.28 10.22
CA ARG A 121 1.86 11.39 10.98
C ARG A 121 1.94 12.73 10.25
N SER A 122 2.65 12.76 9.12
CA SER A 122 2.82 13.93 8.26
C SER A 122 1.57 14.24 7.45
#